data_AF-Q5UNS6-F1
#
_entry.id   AF-Q5UNS6-F1
#
_cell.length_a   1.000
_cell.length_b   1.000
_cell.length_c   1.000
_cell.angle_alpha   90.00
_cell.angle_beta   90.00
_cell.angle_gamma   90.00
#
_symmetry.space_group_name_H-M   'P 1'
#
loop_
_entity.id
_entity.type
_entity.pdbx_description
1 polymer ?
#
loop_
_entity_poly.entity_id
_entity_poly.type
_entity_poly.pdbx_seq_one_letter_code
_entity_poly.pdbx_strand_id
1 'polypeptide(L)'
;KKEKEDEEEVLLIKGIELDRENFVKFDVYINDEDYSVSKPRNSEFAGSFVNVPHKHMKEMKTKTNLRFAINELLEDLGAEDDESVIVTIVPRAGGDDVTIGGIEIEFVSD
;
A
#
# COMPACT_ATOMS: atom_id res chain seq x y z
N LYS A 1 10.99 3.09 -19.55
CA LYS A 1 10.35 2.20 -20.56
C LYS A 1 11.04 0.85 -20.75
N LYS A 2 12.34 0.75 -21.04
CA LYS A 2 13.00 -0.57 -21.18
C LYS A 2 13.22 -1.29 -19.84
N GLU A 3 13.57 -0.54 -18.79
CA GLU A 3 13.77 -1.09 -17.44
C GLU A 3 12.46 -1.55 -16.78
N LYS A 4 11.33 -0.87 -17.06
CA LYS A 4 9.99 -1.27 -16.58
C LYS A 4 9.43 -2.56 -17.21
N GLU A 5 9.95 -2.97 -18.37
CA GLU A 5 9.59 -4.27 -18.96
C GLU A 5 10.36 -5.44 -18.32
N ASP A 6 11.47 -5.15 -17.62
CA ASP A 6 12.35 -6.15 -17.00
C ASP A 6 12.26 -6.16 -15.45
N GLU A 7 11.86 -5.05 -14.81
CA GLU A 7 11.71 -4.91 -13.36
C GLU A 7 10.37 -4.24 -12.97
N GLU A 8 9.61 -4.87 -12.06
CA GLU A 8 8.35 -4.36 -11.53
C GLU A 8 8.58 -3.53 -10.25
N GLU A 9 8.06 -2.30 -10.23
CA GLU A 9 8.03 -1.47 -9.03
C GLU A 9 6.88 -1.91 -8.11
N VAL A 10 7.24 -2.34 -6.89
CA VAL A 10 6.27 -2.88 -5.93
C VAL A 10 6.23 -2.04 -4.66
N LEU A 11 5.08 -1.41 -4.40
CA LEU A 11 4.80 -0.79 -3.11
C LEU A 11 4.52 -1.88 -2.07
N LEU A 12 5.35 -1.91 -1.02
CA LEU A 12 5.31 -2.90 0.04
C LEU A 12 4.97 -2.24 1.38
N ILE A 13 3.79 -2.56 1.90
CA ILE A 13 3.38 -2.24 3.28
C ILE A 13 3.83 -3.40 4.18
N LYS A 14 4.87 -3.15 4.97
CA LYS A 14 5.54 -4.14 5.82
C LYS A 14 4.94 -4.19 7.22
N GLY A 15 4.88 -5.40 7.76
CA GLY A 15 4.62 -5.65 9.17
C GLY A 15 3.26 -5.13 9.62
N ILE A 16 2.22 -5.40 8.84
CA ILE A 16 0.84 -5.16 9.22
C ILE A 16 0.51 -6.12 10.36
N GLU A 17 0.37 -5.59 11.57
CA GLU A 17 0.06 -6.32 12.79
C GLU A 17 -1.33 -5.97 13.29
N LEU A 18 -2.17 -6.97 13.54
CA LEU A 18 -3.55 -6.80 14.02
C LEU A 18 -4.06 -8.04 14.75
N ASP A 19 -5.17 -7.90 15.49
CA ASP A 19 -5.94 -9.03 16.01
C ASP A 19 -6.90 -9.58 14.95
N ARG A 20 -6.82 -10.88 14.66
CA ARG A 20 -7.62 -11.56 13.63
C ARG A 20 -9.12 -11.54 13.92
N GLU A 21 -9.53 -11.31 15.16
CA GLU A 21 -10.95 -11.18 15.51
C GLU A 21 -11.51 -9.78 15.15
N ASN A 22 -10.64 -8.80 14.87
CA ASN A 22 -11.06 -7.45 14.51
C ASN A 22 -11.25 -7.31 13.00
N PHE A 23 -12.34 -6.66 12.60
CA PHE A 23 -12.50 -6.27 11.21
C PHE A 23 -11.67 -5.02 10.93
N VAL A 24 -10.63 -5.18 10.11
CA VAL A 24 -9.72 -4.10 9.75
C VAL A 24 -9.80 -3.88 8.25
N LYS A 25 -9.99 -2.63 7.83
CA LYS A 25 -9.90 -2.23 6.44
C LYS A 25 -9.21 -0.89 6.34
N PHE A 26 -8.24 -0.78 5.45
CA PHE A 26 -7.70 0.49 5.00
C PHE A 26 -7.48 0.48 3.49
N ASP A 27 -7.64 1.65 2.89
CA ASP A 27 -7.39 1.89 1.48
C ASP A 27 -6.04 2.58 1.33
N VAL A 28 -5.36 2.34 0.22
CA VAL A 28 -4.03 2.84 -0.10
C VAL A 28 -4.09 3.61 -1.41
N TYR A 29 -3.58 4.83 -1.38
CA TYR A 29 -3.49 5.72 -2.52
C TYR A 29 -2.05 6.19 -2.72
N ILE A 30 -1.71 6.50 -3.97
CA ILE A 30 -0.42 7.05 -4.38
C ILE A 30 -0.67 8.41 -5.00
N ASN A 31 0.19 9.38 -4.70
CA ASN A 31 0.20 10.68 -5.33
C ASN A 31 1.63 11.04 -5.72
N ASP A 32 1.73 11.96 -6.67
CA ASP A 32 2.94 12.73 -7.01
C ASP A 32 3.58 13.36 -5.75
N GLU A 33 4.91 13.53 -5.77
CA GLU A 33 5.70 14.11 -4.68
C GLU A 33 5.37 15.57 -4.34
N ASP A 34 4.83 16.34 -5.29
CA ASP A 34 4.47 17.74 -5.07
C ASP A 34 3.11 17.86 -4.39
N TYR A 35 3.14 18.06 -3.07
CA TYR A 35 1.99 18.34 -2.21
C TYR A 35 1.06 19.45 -2.72
N SER A 36 1.55 20.39 -3.53
CA SER A 36 0.73 21.47 -4.11
C SER A 36 -0.21 20.96 -5.22
N VAL A 37 0.15 19.83 -5.83
CA VAL A 37 -0.57 19.14 -6.90
C VAL A 37 -1.26 17.87 -6.42
N SER A 38 -0.90 17.33 -5.24
CA SER A 38 -1.56 16.19 -4.55
C SER A 38 -2.97 16.55 -4.03
N LYS A 39 -3.88 16.86 -4.96
CA LYS A 39 -5.31 17.05 -4.69
C LYS A 39 -6.01 15.69 -4.71
N PRO A 40 -7.20 15.54 -4.10
CA PRO A 40 -7.99 14.30 -4.17
C PRO A 40 -8.32 13.81 -5.60
N ARG A 41 -8.14 14.66 -6.61
CA ARG A 41 -8.34 14.34 -8.03
C ARG A 41 -7.08 13.73 -8.68
N ASN A 42 -5.92 13.90 -8.05
CA ASN A 42 -4.61 13.47 -8.54
C ASN A 42 -4.02 12.39 -7.62
N SER A 43 -4.91 11.59 -7.03
CA SER A 43 -4.56 10.44 -6.19
C SER A 43 -5.01 9.18 -6.89
N GLU A 44 -4.09 8.28 -7.20
CA GLU A 44 -4.41 6.99 -7.80
C GLU A 44 -4.62 5.92 -6.71
N PHE A 45 -5.63 5.08 -6.91
CA PHE A 45 -6.00 4.04 -5.96
C PHE A 45 -5.16 2.78 -6.20
N ALA A 46 -4.27 2.46 -5.26
CA ALA A 46 -3.41 1.27 -5.35
C ALA A 46 -4.13 0.00 -4.90
N GLY A 47 -4.98 0.09 -3.88
CA GLY A 47 -5.76 -1.06 -3.41
C GLY A 47 -6.19 -0.94 -1.94
N SER A 48 -6.70 -2.05 -1.41
CA SER A 48 -7.17 -2.13 -0.03
C SER A 48 -6.56 -3.32 0.69
N PHE A 49 -6.27 -3.14 1.97
CA PHE A 49 -6.11 -4.25 2.90
C PHE A 49 -7.44 -4.56 3.57
N VAL A 50 -7.79 -5.85 3.73
CA VAL A 50 -8.96 -6.28 4.48
C VAL A 50 -8.62 -7.50 5.33
N ASN A 51 -8.82 -7.38 6.64
CA ASN A 51 -8.92 -8.53 7.55
C ASN A 51 -10.40 -8.81 7.85
N VAL A 52 -10.84 -10.02 7.54
CA VAL A 52 -12.16 -10.51 7.93
C VAL A 52 -12.01 -11.26 9.26
N PRO A 53 -12.83 -10.97 10.28
CA PRO A 53 -12.82 -11.66 11.57
C PRO A 53 -12.84 -13.18 11.42
N HIS A 54 -11.82 -13.86 11.93
CA HIS A 54 -11.77 -15.32 11.93
C HIS A 54 -11.01 -15.88 13.14
N LYS A 55 -11.47 -17.02 13.66
CA LYS A 55 -10.83 -17.70 14.78
C LYS A 55 -9.74 -18.64 14.30
N HIS A 56 -8.55 -18.50 14.87
CA HIS A 56 -7.46 -19.44 14.69
C HIS A 56 -7.13 -20.07 16.05
N MET A 57 -7.03 -21.41 16.12
CA MET A 57 -6.98 -22.14 17.39
C MET A 57 -5.74 -21.87 18.26
N LYS A 58 -4.71 -21.18 17.76
CA LYS A 58 -3.42 -21.02 18.44
C LYS A 58 -2.91 -19.59 18.63
N GLU A 59 -3.29 -18.64 17.78
CA GLU A 59 -2.79 -17.25 17.84
C GLU A 59 -3.87 -16.28 17.35
N MET A 60 -4.14 -15.24 18.16
CA MET A 60 -5.09 -14.18 17.82
C MET A 60 -4.42 -13.05 17.03
N LYS A 61 -3.14 -12.74 17.32
CA LYS A 61 -2.40 -11.75 16.56
C LYS A 61 -1.93 -12.33 15.23
N THR A 62 -1.91 -11.49 14.20
CA THR A 62 -1.31 -11.84 12.91
C THR A 62 -0.34 -10.76 12.49
N LYS A 63 0.71 -11.16 11.76
CA LYS A 63 1.64 -10.27 11.09
C LYS A 63 1.68 -10.64 9.62
N THR A 64 1.44 -9.67 8.74
CA THR A 64 1.43 -9.88 7.30
C THR A 64 2.03 -8.68 6.57
N ASN A 65 2.26 -8.83 5.28
CA ASN A 65 2.66 -7.75 4.39
C ASN A 65 1.63 -7.62 3.26
N LEU A 66 1.55 -6.45 2.65
CA LEU A 66 0.75 -6.18 1.46
C LEU A 66 1.63 -5.60 0.37
N ARG A 67 1.43 -6.06 -0.87
CA ARG A 67 2.20 -5.67 -2.04
C ARG A 67 1.26 -5.19 -3.13
N PHE A 68 1.62 -4.09 -3.77
CA PHE A 68 0.96 -3.55 -4.95
C PHE A 68 1.99 -3.36 -6.05
N ALA A 69 1.70 -3.88 -7.24
CA ALA A 69 2.36 -3.46 -8.47
C ALA A 69 1.93 -2.02 -8.76
N ILE A 70 2.88 -1.11 -8.96
CA ILE A 70 2.58 0.33 -9.08
C ILE A 70 3.06 0.96 -10.39
N ASN A 71 3.71 0.19 -11.28
CA ASN A 71 4.20 0.69 -12.56
C ASN A 71 3.13 1.46 -13.36
N GLU A 72 1.95 0.85 -13.55
CA GLU A 72 0.82 1.47 -14.26
C GLU A 72 0.29 2.72 -13.53
N LEU A 73 0.27 2.71 -12.20
CA LEU A 73 -0.21 3.84 -11.39
C LEU A 73 0.74 5.04 -11.49
N LEU A 74 2.04 4.80 -11.56
CA LEU A 74 3.04 5.84 -11.72
C LEU A 74 2.99 6.44 -13.13
N GLU A 75 2.71 5.64 -14.15
CA GLU A 75 2.45 6.12 -15.51
C GLU A 75 1.19 7.01 -15.58
N ASP A 76 0.10 6.58 -14.96
CA ASP A 76 -1.16 7.35 -14.92
C ASP A 76 -1.02 8.68 -14.16
N LEU A 77 -0.20 8.70 -13.10
CA LEU A 77 0.15 9.92 -12.37
C LEU A 77 1.14 10.81 -13.13
N GLY A 78 1.88 10.26 -14.09
CA GLY A 78 3.00 10.95 -14.73
C GLY A 78 4.22 11.12 -13.80
N ALA A 79 4.35 10.25 -12.79
CA ALA A 79 5.36 10.29 -11.73
C ALA A 79 6.50 9.27 -11.96
N GLU A 80 6.71 8.83 -13.20
CA GLU A 80 7.71 7.80 -13.53
C GLU A 80 9.16 8.25 -13.30
N ASP A 81 9.41 9.57 -13.40
CA ASP A 81 10.72 10.18 -13.29
C ASP A 81 10.96 10.81 -11.90
N ASP A 82 10.01 10.67 -10.98
CA ASP A 82 10.08 11.26 -9.63
C ASP A 82 10.98 10.42 -8.71
N GLU A 83 11.71 11.08 -7.79
CA GLU A 83 12.56 10.37 -6.81
C GLU A 83 11.74 9.73 -5.69
N SER A 84 10.51 10.21 -5.46
CA SER A 84 9.65 9.75 -4.38
C SER A 84 8.17 9.91 -4.72
N VAL A 85 7.30 9.28 -3.93
CA VAL A 85 5.85 9.44 -4.05
C VAL A 85 5.21 9.56 -2.68
N ILE A 86 4.02 10.15 -2.62
CA ILE A 86 3.24 10.28 -1.38
C ILE A 86 2.25 9.12 -1.28
N VAL A 87 2.50 8.22 -0.33
CA VAL A 87 1.58 7.13 0.01
C VAL A 87 0.58 7.59 1.07
N THR A 88 -0.71 7.54 0.75
CA THR A 88 -1.80 7.86 1.68
C THR A 88 -2.51 6.59 2.12
N ILE A 89 -2.53 6.35 3.43
CA ILE A 89 -3.28 5.23 4.04
C ILE A 89 -4.54 5.79 4.69
N VAL A 90 -5.70 5.30 4.23
CA VAL A 90 -7.01 5.74 4.71
C VAL A 90 -7.65 4.62 5.52
N PRO A 91 -7.62 4.67 6.86
CA PRO A 91 -8.34 3.71 7.68
C PRO A 91 -9.85 3.85 7.42
N ARG A 92 -10.49 2.73 7.05
CA ARG A 92 -11.95 2.65 6.82
C ARG A 92 -12.67 1.94 7.97
N ALA A 93 -12.02 0.96 8.60
CA ALA A 93 -12.52 0.25 9.77
C ALA A 93 -11.35 -0.33 10.57
N GLY A 94 -11.47 -0.36 11.91
CA GLY A 94 -10.45 -0.96 12.78
C GLY A 94 -9.08 -0.27 12.70
N GLY A 95 -9.05 1.04 12.46
CA GLY A 95 -7.79 1.79 12.31
C GLY A 95 -6.93 1.77 13.57
N ASP A 96 -7.54 1.79 14.75
CA ASP A 96 -6.84 1.68 16.04
C ASP A 96 -6.38 0.25 16.35
N ASP A 97 -6.87 -0.73 15.59
CA ASP A 97 -6.61 -2.16 15.78
C ASP A 97 -5.50 -2.70 14.85
N VAL A 98 -4.81 -1.82 14.13
CA VAL A 98 -3.75 -2.17 13.19
C VAL A 98 -2.50 -1.32 13.40
N THR A 99 -1.34 -1.96 13.30
CA THR A 99 -0.03 -1.31 13.29
C THR A 99 0.68 -1.63 11.98
N ILE A 100 1.35 -0.63 11.39
CA ILE A 100 2.15 -0.80 10.18
C ILE A 100 3.62 -0.59 10.57
N GLY A 101 4.46 -1.57 10.24
CA GLY A 101 5.88 -1.54 10.58
C GLY A 101 6.74 -0.70 9.63
N GLY A 102 6.33 -0.58 8.37
CA GLY A 102 7.04 0.23 7.39
C GLY A 102 6.34 0.26 6.03
N ILE A 103 6.77 1.18 5.17
CA ILE A 103 6.31 1.34 3.79
C ILE A 103 7.56 1.61 2.95
N GLU A 104 7.73 0.85 1.88
CA GLU A 104 8.86 1.03 0.95
C GLU A 104 8.48 0.56 -0.46
N ILE A 105 9.28 0.95 -1.44
CA ILE A 105 9.17 0.48 -2.83
C ILE A 105 10.37 -0.44 -3.10
N GLU A 106 10.09 -1.64 -3.59
CA GLU A 106 11.09 -2.64 -3.98
C GLU A 106 11.02 -2.86 -5.50
N PHE A 107 12.17 -3.12 -6.13
CA PHE A 107 12.24 -3.57 -7.53
C PHE A 107 12.27 -5.09 -7.56
N VAL A 108 11.35 -5.69 -8.31
CA VAL A 108 11.25 -7.14 -8.45
C VAL A 108 11.46 -7.51 -9.91
N SER A 109 12.56 -8.20 -10.19
CA SER A 109 12.81 -8.82 -11.50
C SER A 109 12.07 -10.16 -11.58
N ASP A 110 11.48 -10.47 -12.74
CA ASP A 110 10.90 -11.80 -13.06
C ASP A 110 11.95 -12.93 -13.14
#